data_AF-A0A495XI12-F1
#
_entry.id   AF-A0A495XI12-F1
#
_cell.length_a   1.000
_cell.length_b   1.000
_cell.length_c   1.000
_cell.angle_alpha   90.00
_cell.angle_beta   90.00
_cell.angle_gamma   90.00
#
_symmetry.space_group_name_H-M   'P 1'
#
loop_
_entity.id
_entity.type
_entity.pdbx_description
1 polymer ?
#
loop_
_entity_poly.entity_id
_entity_poly.type
_entity_poly.pdbx_seq_one_letter_code
_entity_poly.pdbx_strand_id
1 'polypeptide(L)'
;MGLADDRDLVPLGSGFDIVKRGYDRAQVEDHLERLDADLRLLAADRDAAVSQTNDLTRQLEAARSEIAELRGQVERLSLPPTTLEGLSERLQRMLRLAQDEANEIKARAEAEGGHIRAKAEADAAVLRTRYEKLIAELDQRRTEMEAEHRGVLEKARAEAERIVGEARDAAAKLDEESLQRRTTVEEDFEIAMAARRVESMKLLAEQEASSKAEADRRVREAAEEAARVRAQIAQEQAASNAEAQRLVREATEEANRRRHDSISEATARVQEATDEANRRVREATEESNRRVTQATQKVEALRQLRNRLSQQLHSVRTALHEVTPLLDPLEEEKPQPEQLTQPTPPTQPPADQPTPAAQVQPVQPTGQQQPAPAAQPTQAAGQPAPAPAAQPAQPGQAAQPAQAAQPGQAAAQPSSSPGPQQPAGQSSPSQPKPQQGPDGPTQKIARPTPPKARSAKR
;
A
#
# COMPACT_ATOMS: atom_id res chain seq x y z
N MET A 1 -53.67 103.44 122.63
CA MET A 1 -53.03 104.21 123.71
C MET A 1 -51.72 104.73 123.11
N GLY A 2 -51.70 105.95 122.55
CA GLY A 2 -51.41 107.21 123.27
C GLY A 2 -49.93 107.18 123.66
N LEU A 3 -49.00 107.90 123.03
CA LEU A 3 -48.81 109.35 122.86
C LEU A 3 -47.74 109.50 121.75
N ALA A 4 -47.79 110.33 120.70
CA ALA A 4 -48.11 111.76 120.65
C ALA A 4 -47.49 112.52 121.84
N ASP A 5 -46.16 112.67 121.81
CA ASP A 5 -45.47 113.77 122.48
C ASP A 5 -44.50 114.40 121.48
N ASP A 6 -45.04 115.41 120.81
CA ASP A 6 -44.30 116.56 120.32
C ASP A 6 -43.39 117.08 121.43
N ARG A 7 -42.13 116.66 121.43
CA ARG A 7 -41.09 117.45 122.05
C ARG A 7 -40.65 118.45 121.00
N ASP A 8 -41.04 119.69 121.23
CA ASP A 8 -40.40 120.89 120.71
C ASP A 8 -38.87 120.74 120.79
N LEU A 9 -38.28 120.19 119.72
CA LEU A 9 -36.87 120.33 119.45
C LEU A 9 -36.69 121.77 118.97
N VAL A 10 -36.59 122.67 119.96
CA VAL A 10 -35.93 123.95 119.79
C VAL A 10 -34.60 123.65 119.10
N PRO A 11 -34.31 124.21 117.91
CA PRO A 11 -33.01 124.06 117.31
C PRO A 11 -32.04 124.82 118.21
N LEU A 12 -31.37 124.10 119.11
CA LEU A 12 -30.16 124.59 119.73
C LEU A 12 -29.22 124.85 118.57
N GLY A 13 -29.07 126.13 118.20
CA GLY A 13 -28.24 126.55 117.07
C GLY A 13 -26.89 125.86 117.18
N SER A 14 -26.58 125.01 116.21
CA SER A 14 -25.37 124.18 116.16
C SER A 14 -24.14 125.01 115.78
N GLY A 15 -24.02 126.20 116.37
CA GLY A 15 -22.94 127.13 116.13
C GLY A 15 -22.11 127.30 117.38
N PHE A 16 -20.78 127.21 117.24
CA PHE A 16 -19.84 127.61 118.29
C PHE A 16 -19.61 129.13 118.24
N ASP A 17 -19.38 129.76 119.39
CA ASP A 17 -19.01 131.19 119.48
C ASP A 17 -17.60 131.45 118.89
N ILE A 18 -17.41 132.56 118.13
CA ILE A 18 -16.14 132.89 117.45
C ILE A 18 -15.26 133.79 118.32
N VAL A 19 -14.05 133.32 118.67
CA VAL A 19 -13.05 134.06 119.48
C VAL A 19 -11.70 134.23 118.76
N LYS A 20 -10.96 135.31 119.07
CA LYS A 20 -9.78 135.83 118.32
C LYS A 20 -8.60 134.84 118.16
N ARG A 21 -8.57 133.74 118.94
CA ARG A 21 -7.61 132.61 118.82
C ARG A 21 -8.38 131.29 119.03
N GLY A 22 -9.33 131.00 118.15
CA GLY A 22 -10.13 129.76 118.17
C GLY A 22 -9.61 128.70 117.19
N TYR A 23 -10.23 127.52 117.23
CA TYR A 23 -10.02 126.47 116.22
C TYR A 23 -10.50 126.95 114.84
N ASP A 24 -9.88 126.43 113.77
CA ASP A 24 -10.30 126.72 112.42
C ASP A 24 -11.74 126.23 112.21
N ARG A 25 -12.62 127.15 111.81
CA ARG A 25 -14.04 126.88 111.61
C ARG A 25 -14.27 125.76 110.59
N ALA A 26 -13.55 125.77 109.47
CA ALA A 26 -13.70 124.76 108.42
C ALA A 26 -13.27 123.38 108.95
N GLN A 27 -12.19 123.32 109.74
CA GLN A 27 -11.72 122.08 110.34
C GLN A 27 -12.71 121.51 111.39
N VAL A 28 -13.39 122.37 112.15
CA VAL A 28 -14.41 121.95 113.14
C VAL A 28 -15.69 121.50 112.44
N GLU A 29 -16.14 122.22 111.41
CA GLU A 29 -17.28 121.82 110.58
C GLU A 29 -17.01 120.46 109.92
N ASP A 30 -15.84 120.27 109.29
CA ASP A 30 -15.41 118.97 108.73
C ASP A 30 -15.41 117.84 109.78
N HIS A 31 -14.98 118.14 111.02
CA HIS A 31 -14.95 117.13 112.07
C HIS A 31 -16.34 116.79 112.60
N LEU A 32 -17.23 117.77 112.75
CA LEU A 32 -18.63 117.54 113.11
C LEU A 32 -19.37 116.78 112.02
N GLU A 33 -19.13 117.10 110.74
CA GLU A 33 -19.70 116.34 109.63
C GLU A 33 -19.25 114.87 109.66
N ARG A 34 -17.98 114.60 110.00
CA ARG A 34 -17.48 113.23 110.23
C ARG A 34 -18.17 112.56 111.42
N LEU A 35 -18.30 113.25 112.56
CA LEU A 35 -18.98 112.70 113.74
C LEU A 35 -20.46 112.41 113.49
N ASP A 36 -21.16 113.29 112.77
CA ASP A 36 -22.55 113.08 112.37
C ASP A 36 -22.67 111.91 111.39
N ALA A 37 -21.70 111.74 110.49
CA ALA A 37 -21.63 110.56 109.63
C ALA A 37 -21.40 109.27 110.44
N ASP A 38 -20.49 109.29 111.42
CA ASP A 38 -20.21 108.17 112.32
C ASP A 38 -21.42 107.82 113.20
N LEU A 39 -22.14 108.82 113.73
CA LEU A 39 -23.37 108.60 114.51
C LEU A 39 -24.50 108.01 113.65
N ARG A 40 -24.64 108.47 112.40
CA ARG A 40 -25.59 107.87 111.46
C ARG A 40 -25.23 106.43 111.13
N LEU A 41 -23.94 106.13 110.96
CA LEU A 41 -23.46 104.77 110.75
C LEU A 41 -23.74 103.88 111.98
N LEU A 42 -23.40 104.33 113.19
CA LEU A 42 -23.68 103.59 114.43
C LEU A 42 -25.17 103.38 114.67
N ALA A 43 -26.01 104.36 114.34
CA ALA A 43 -27.47 104.22 114.41
C ALA A 43 -27.97 103.16 113.42
N ALA A 44 -27.46 103.18 112.18
CA ALA A 44 -27.78 102.16 111.18
C ALA A 44 -27.32 100.76 111.61
N ASP A 45 -26.12 100.64 112.18
CA ASP A 45 -25.59 99.37 112.71
C ASP A 45 -26.40 98.87 113.89
N ARG A 46 -26.79 99.76 114.82
CA ARG A 46 -27.68 99.42 115.94
C ARG A 46 -29.02 98.93 115.42
N ASP A 47 -29.62 99.63 114.46
CA ASP A 47 -30.94 99.28 113.94
C ASP A 47 -30.89 97.96 113.16
N ALA A 48 -29.80 97.70 112.43
CA ALA A 48 -29.53 96.42 111.78
C ALA A 48 -29.31 95.28 112.80
N ALA A 49 -28.60 95.54 113.89
CA ALA A 49 -28.44 94.57 114.97
C ALA A 49 -29.79 94.27 115.65
N VAL A 50 -30.60 95.31 115.91
CA VAL A 50 -31.95 95.15 116.48
C VAL A 50 -32.85 94.35 115.54
N SER A 51 -32.83 94.60 114.23
CA SER A 51 -33.60 93.79 113.28
C SER A 51 -33.14 92.34 113.26
N GLN A 52 -31.82 92.08 113.25
CA GLN A 52 -31.27 90.73 113.33
C GLN A 52 -31.68 90.01 114.63
N THR A 53 -31.65 90.70 115.76
CA THR A 53 -32.10 90.12 117.03
C THR A 53 -33.59 89.77 116.98
N ASN A 54 -34.44 90.63 116.43
CA ASN A 54 -35.86 90.37 116.27
C ASN A 54 -36.13 89.17 115.34
N ASP A 55 -35.39 89.05 114.24
CA ASP A 55 -35.52 87.91 113.32
C ASP A 55 -35.07 86.60 113.95
N LEU A 56 -33.96 86.62 114.70
CA LEU A 56 -33.51 85.45 115.45
C LEU A 56 -34.51 85.07 116.55
N THR A 57 -35.10 86.04 117.25
CA THR A 57 -36.16 85.77 118.23
C THR A 57 -37.37 85.09 117.57
N ARG A 58 -37.80 85.56 116.40
CA ARG A 58 -38.89 84.92 115.62
C ARG A 58 -38.54 83.50 115.20
N GLN A 59 -37.33 83.26 114.70
CA GLN A 59 -36.88 81.91 114.33
C GLN A 59 -36.82 80.98 115.55
N LEU A 60 -36.38 81.49 116.70
CA LEU A 60 -36.31 80.73 117.95
C LEU A 60 -37.72 80.39 118.45
N GLU A 61 -38.66 81.32 118.38
CA GLU A 61 -40.07 81.06 118.70
C GLU A 61 -40.70 80.04 117.76
N ALA A 62 -40.46 80.15 116.45
CA ALA A 62 -40.94 79.18 115.45
C ALA A 62 -40.36 77.78 115.69
N ALA A 63 -39.05 77.67 115.93
CA ALA A 63 -38.42 76.40 116.27
C ALA A 63 -38.94 75.85 117.61
N ARG A 64 -39.21 76.71 118.61
CA ARG A 64 -39.81 76.30 119.89
C ARG A 64 -41.23 75.78 119.71
N SER A 65 -42.06 76.43 118.89
CA SER A 65 -43.40 75.93 118.58
C SER A 65 -43.34 74.60 117.84
N GLU A 66 -42.46 74.46 116.85
CA GLU A 66 -42.29 73.20 116.11
C GLU A 66 -41.80 72.07 117.04
N ILE A 67 -40.84 72.35 117.93
CA ILE A 67 -40.40 71.37 118.94
C ILE A 67 -41.54 71.00 119.88
N ALA A 68 -42.37 71.95 120.31
CA ALA A 68 -43.52 71.67 121.16
C ALA A 68 -44.56 70.81 120.44
N GLU A 69 -44.83 71.09 119.16
CA GLU A 69 -45.72 70.29 118.31
C GLU A 69 -45.19 68.87 118.10
N LEU A 70 -43.92 68.73 117.72
CA LEU A 70 -43.26 67.43 117.54
C LEU A 70 -43.24 66.63 118.84
N ARG A 71 -42.95 67.27 119.98
CA ARG A 71 -43.01 66.62 121.30
C ARG A 71 -44.43 66.15 121.63
N GLY A 72 -45.44 66.98 121.39
CA GLY A 72 -46.84 66.60 121.60
C GLY A 72 -47.31 65.48 120.65
N GLN A 73 -46.78 65.42 119.42
CA GLN A 73 -47.00 64.30 118.51
C GLN A 73 -46.31 63.02 119.00
N VAL A 74 -45.04 63.11 119.42
CA VAL A 74 -44.30 61.96 119.99
C VAL A 74 -45.00 61.42 121.24
N GLU A 75 -45.45 62.30 122.14
CA GLU A 75 -46.20 61.91 123.33
C GLU A 75 -47.47 61.15 122.93
N ARG A 76 -48.29 61.72 122.03
CA ARG A 76 -49.49 61.06 121.48
C ARG A 76 -49.21 59.69 120.83
N LEU A 77 -48.09 59.55 120.13
CA LEU A 77 -47.70 58.29 119.47
C LEU A 77 -47.08 57.26 120.42
N SER A 78 -46.51 57.71 121.53
CA SER A 78 -45.83 56.88 122.55
C SER A 78 -46.80 56.29 123.57
N LEU A 79 -47.91 56.97 123.86
CA LEU A 79 -48.96 56.41 124.71
C LEU A 79 -49.71 55.29 123.96
N PRO A 80 -50.19 54.25 124.67
CA PRO A 80 -51.04 53.23 124.07
C PRO A 80 -52.31 53.90 123.51
N PRO A 81 -52.74 53.57 122.27
CA PRO A 81 -53.84 54.29 121.62
C PRO A 81 -55.16 53.96 122.31
N THR A 82 -55.57 54.80 123.25
CA THR A 82 -56.86 54.72 123.92
C THR A 82 -57.94 55.55 123.21
N THR A 83 -57.58 56.28 122.14
CA THR A 83 -58.47 57.09 121.31
C THR A 83 -58.42 56.66 119.83
N LEU A 84 -59.57 56.77 119.13
CA LEU A 84 -59.70 56.41 117.70
C LEU A 84 -58.78 57.24 116.79
N GLU A 85 -58.52 58.50 117.16
CA GLU A 85 -57.70 59.43 116.38
C GLU A 85 -56.21 59.00 116.38
N GLY A 86 -55.66 58.61 117.53
CA GLY A 86 -54.28 58.08 117.63
C GLY A 86 -54.08 56.74 116.91
N LEU A 87 -55.12 55.90 116.87
CA LEU A 87 -55.12 54.68 116.05
C LEU A 87 -55.07 55.01 114.55
N SER A 88 -55.87 55.98 114.10
CA SER A 88 -55.91 56.40 112.69
C SER A 88 -54.60 57.04 112.22
N GLU A 89 -53.94 57.86 113.05
CA GLU A 89 -52.66 58.50 112.70
C GLU A 89 -51.53 57.46 112.60
N ARG A 90 -51.46 56.49 113.53
CA ARG A 90 -50.49 55.39 113.46
C ARG A 90 -50.74 54.49 112.24
N LEU A 91 -51.99 54.17 111.92
CA LEU A 91 -52.34 53.39 110.72
C LEU A 91 -51.95 54.12 109.44
N GLN A 92 -52.19 55.44 109.34
CA GLN A 92 -51.76 56.24 108.20
C GLN A 92 -50.23 56.26 108.05
N ARG A 93 -49.47 56.40 109.15
CA ARG A 93 -48.00 56.31 109.11
C ARG A 93 -47.52 54.91 108.72
N MET A 94 -48.14 53.85 109.25
CA MET A 94 -47.82 52.47 108.87
C MET A 94 -48.11 52.19 107.40
N LEU A 95 -49.24 52.67 106.87
CA LEU A 95 -49.58 52.55 105.45
C LEU A 95 -48.60 53.34 104.57
N ARG A 96 -48.18 54.54 104.99
CA ARG A 96 -47.17 55.32 104.27
C ARG A 96 -45.82 54.61 104.26
N LEU A 97 -45.37 54.09 105.40
CA LEU A 97 -44.14 53.29 105.49
C LEU A 97 -44.22 52.02 104.65
N ALA A 98 -45.34 51.30 104.68
CA ALA A 98 -45.55 50.12 103.85
C ALA A 98 -45.57 50.46 102.35
N GLN A 99 -46.13 51.62 101.98
CA GLN A 99 -46.11 52.10 100.60
C GLN A 99 -44.69 52.50 100.16
N ASP A 100 -43.94 53.17 101.02
CA ASP A 100 -42.54 53.53 100.78
C ASP A 100 -41.67 52.26 100.65
N GLU A 101 -41.87 51.28 101.53
CA GLU A 101 -41.20 49.97 101.47
C GLU A 101 -41.59 49.20 100.20
N ALA A 102 -42.87 49.19 99.80
CA ALA A 102 -43.31 48.57 98.56
C ALA A 102 -42.69 49.25 97.32
N ASN A 103 -42.54 50.58 97.35
CA ASN A 103 -41.88 51.32 96.29
C ASN A 103 -40.36 51.00 96.25
N GLU A 104 -39.71 50.87 97.41
CA GLU A 104 -38.31 50.47 97.50
C GLU A 104 -38.09 49.05 96.96
N ILE A 105 -38.95 48.10 97.32
CA ILE A 105 -38.90 46.72 96.81
C ILE A 105 -39.06 46.71 95.29
N LYS A 106 -40.01 47.47 94.74
CA LYS A 106 -40.19 47.61 93.29
C LYS A 106 -38.96 48.21 92.62
N ALA A 107 -38.42 49.30 93.15
CA ALA A 107 -37.24 49.94 92.61
C ALA A 107 -36.02 48.99 92.62
N ARG A 108 -35.84 48.21 93.70
CA ARG A 108 -34.79 47.19 93.79
C ARG A 108 -35.00 46.08 92.76
N ALA A 109 -36.21 45.54 92.64
CA ALA A 109 -36.53 44.49 91.67
C ALA A 109 -36.37 44.96 90.21
N GLU A 110 -36.75 46.21 89.91
CA GLU A 110 -36.55 46.83 88.59
C GLU A 110 -35.06 47.03 88.28
N ALA A 111 -34.27 47.48 89.26
CA ALA A 111 -32.83 47.61 89.12
C ALA A 111 -32.14 46.25 88.89
N GLU A 112 -32.49 45.24 89.69
CA GLU A 112 -31.99 43.87 89.53
C GLU A 112 -32.40 43.27 88.17
N GLY A 113 -33.66 43.44 87.76
CA GLY A 113 -34.15 43.02 86.46
C GLY A 113 -33.42 43.72 85.31
N GLY A 114 -33.16 45.02 85.45
CA GLY A 114 -32.35 45.81 84.53
C GLY A 114 -30.91 45.28 84.43
N HIS A 115 -30.28 44.96 85.56
CA HIS A 115 -28.93 44.38 85.59
C HIS A 115 -28.85 43.00 84.93
N ILE A 116 -29.82 42.12 85.20
CA ILE A 116 -29.88 40.79 84.57
C ILE A 116 -30.06 40.93 83.06
N ARG A 117 -30.96 41.82 82.62
CA ARG A 117 -31.20 42.08 81.20
C ARG A 117 -29.96 42.66 80.51
N ALA A 118 -29.33 43.67 81.10
CA ALA A 118 -28.11 44.26 80.56
C ALA A 118 -26.97 43.24 80.44
N LYS A 119 -26.81 42.36 81.44
CA LYS A 119 -25.84 41.26 81.39
C LYS A 119 -26.15 40.28 80.27
N ALA A 120 -27.41 39.83 80.15
CA ALA A 120 -27.82 38.92 79.10
C ALA A 120 -27.65 39.51 77.70
N GLU A 121 -27.95 40.80 77.53
CA GLU A 121 -27.74 41.53 76.28
C GLU A 121 -26.24 41.67 75.94
N ALA A 122 -25.39 41.93 76.93
CA ALA A 122 -23.93 41.95 76.75
C ALA A 122 -23.38 40.57 76.34
N ASP A 123 -23.78 39.51 77.04
CA ASP A 123 -23.36 38.14 76.73
C ASP A 123 -23.83 37.72 75.33
N ALA A 124 -25.07 38.07 74.94
CA ALA A 124 -25.59 37.84 73.60
C ALA A 124 -24.81 38.61 72.53
N ALA A 125 -24.42 39.86 72.79
CA ALA A 125 -23.59 40.66 71.88
C ALA A 125 -22.20 40.05 71.68
N VAL A 126 -21.56 39.58 72.76
CA VAL A 126 -20.28 38.85 72.68
C VAL A 126 -20.42 37.58 71.85
N LEU A 127 -21.51 36.83 72.02
CA LEU A 127 -21.73 35.61 71.26
C LEU A 127 -22.00 35.89 69.78
N ARG A 128 -22.78 36.93 69.46
CA ARG A 128 -23.02 37.37 68.07
C ARG A 128 -21.72 37.75 67.37
N THR A 129 -20.92 38.63 67.98
CA THR A 129 -19.64 39.05 67.40
C THR A 129 -18.66 37.88 67.21
N ARG A 130 -18.68 36.90 68.12
CA ARG A 130 -17.90 35.66 67.95
C ARG A 130 -18.37 34.83 66.75
N TYR A 131 -19.68 34.65 66.59
CA TYR A 131 -20.21 33.88 65.46
C TYR A 131 -20.05 34.61 64.14
N GLU A 132 -20.20 35.92 64.10
CA GLU A 132 -19.92 36.73 62.90
C GLU A 132 -18.46 36.56 62.46
N LYS A 133 -17.50 36.62 63.40
CA LYS A 133 -16.09 36.34 63.10
C LYS A 133 -15.88 34.91 62.59
N LEU A 134 -16.48 33.92 63.24
CA LEU A 134 -16.35 32.52 62.82
C LEU A 134 -16.92 32.27 61.42
N ILE A 135 -18.07 32.87 61.10
CA ILE A 135 -18.68 32.79 59.77
C ILE A 135 -17.76 33.44 58.74
N ALA A 136 -17.23 34.63 59.02
CA ALA A 136 -16.29 35.31 58.14
C ALA A 136 -15.00 34.49 57.90
N GLU A 137 -14.44 33.88 58.95
CA GLU A 137 -13.27 32.99 58.84
C GLU A 137 -13.57 31.74 58.00
N LEU A 138 -14.76 31.13 58.16
CA LEU A 138 -15.18 29.97 57.37
C LEU A 138 -15.40 30.33 55.90
N ASP A 139 -16.03 31.47 55.62
CA ASP A 139 -16.23 31.98 54.27
C ASP A 139 -14.88 32.29 53.61
N GLN A 140 -13.96 32.95 54.32
CA GLN A 140 -12.61 33.18 53.83
C GLN A 140 -11.90 31.87 53.50
N ARG A 141 -11.87 30.92 54.43
CA ARG A 141 -11.25 29.61 54.21
C ARG A 141 -11.89 28.86 53.04
N ARG A 142 -13.20 28.96 52.86
CA ARG A 142 -13.91 28.38 51.71
C ARG A 142 -13.42 29.02 50.41
N THR A 143 -13.36 30.34 50.33
CA THR A 143 -12.89 31.04 49.12
C THR A 143 -11.43 30.73 48.79
N GLU A 144 -10.56 30.62 49.79
CA GLU A 144 -9.16 30.23 49.63
C GLU A 144 -9.06 28.79 49.10
N MET A 145 -9.77 27.83 49.71
CA MET A 145 -9.80 26.45 49.23
C MET A 145 -10.37 26.33 47.81
N GLU A 146 -11.41 27.09 47.47
CA GLU A 146 -11.97 27.11 46.11
C GLU A 146 -10.98 27.70 45.10
N ALA A 147 -10.23 28.75 45.48
CA ALA A 147 -9.20 29.35 44.64
C ALA A 147 -8.01 28.40 44.44
N GLU A 148 -7.54 27.76 45.51
CA GLU A 148 -6.48 26.74 45.44
C GLU A 148 -6.92 25.55 44.58
N HIS A 149 -8.13 25.03 44.80
CA HIS A 149 -8.67 23.93 44.02
C HIS A 149 -8.79 24.31 42.54
N ARG A 150 -9.32 25.50 42.23
CA ARG A 150 -9.39 26.01 40.86
C ARG A 150 -7.99 26.12 40.25
N GLY A 151 -7.02 26.67 40.98
CA GLY A 151 -5.64 26.79 40.52
C GLY A 151 -4.97 25.42 40.28
N VAL A 152 -5.22 24.41 41.11
CA VAL A 152 -4.74 23.04 40.90
C VAL A 152 -5.40 22.43 39.66
N LEU A 153 -6.71 22.61 39.47
CA LEU A 153 -7.42 22.11 38.28
C LEU A 153 -6.93 22.79 36.99
N GLU A 154 -6.69 24.10 37.02
CA GLU A 154 -6.15 24.85 35.87
C GLU A 154 -4.74 24.37 35.53
N LYS A 155 -3.87 24.19 36.53
CA LYS A 155 -2.53 23.62 36.32
C LYS A 155 -2.59 22.20 35.77
N ALA A 156 -3.43 21.35 36.35
CA ALA A 156 -3.60 19.97 35.88
C ALA A 156 -4.15 19.91 34.45
N ARG A 157 -5.08 20.81 34.09
CA ARG A 157 -5.61 20.94 32.71
C ARG A 157 -4.52 21.41 31.75
N ALA A 158 -3.77 22.46 32.10
CA ALA A 158 -2.68 22.97 31.27
C ALA A 158 -1.57 21.92 31.07
N GLU A 159 -1.23 21.17 32.12
CA GLU A 159 -0.27 20.08 32.03
C GLU A 159 -0.78 18.91 31.18
N ALA A 160 -2.06 18.53 31.33
CA ALA A 160 -2.68 17.52 30.49
C ALA A 160 -2.73 17.95 29.02
N GLU A 161 -3.08 19.20 28.73
CA GLU A 161 -3.06 19.77 27.38
C GLU A 161 -1.64 19.76 26.79
N ARG A 162 -0.62 20.11 27.59
CA ARG A 162 0.78 20.04 27.17
C ARG A 162 1.20 18.60 26.83
N ILE A 163 0.93 17.64 27.72
CA ILE A 163 1.27 16.23 27.51
C ILE A 163 0.57 15.67 26.27
N VAL A 164 -0.73 15.96 26.11
CA VAL A 164 -1.51 15.51 24.96
C VAL A 164 -1.02 16.19 23.68
N GLY A 165 -0.66 17.47 23.72
CA GLY A 165 -0.05 18.19 22.60
C GLY A 165 1.28 17.57 22.17
N GLU A 166 2.20 17.37 23.12
CA GLU A 166 3.50 16.74 22.88
C GLU A 166 3.37 15.31 22.33
N ALA A 167 2.43 14.52 22.87
CA ALA A 167 2.16 13.18 22.39
C ALA A 167 1.59 13.18 20.95
N ARG A 168 0.72 14.13 20.61
CA ARG A 168 0.19 14.29 19.24
C ARG A 168 1.27 14.71 18.26
N ASP A 169 2.12 15.66 18.65
CA ASP A 169 3.23 16.12 17.80
C ASP A 169 4.26 15.00 17.58
N ALA A 170 4.56 14.21 18.61
CA ALA A 170 5.43 13.04 18.50
C ALA A 170 4.82 11.96 17.60
N ALA A 171 3.51 11.68 17.73
CA ALA A 171 2.80 10.75 16.87
C ALA A 171 2.82 11.21 15.40
N ALA A 172 2.53 12.49 15.14
CA ALA A 172 2.56 13.04 13.79
C ALA A 172 3.95 12.95 13.14
N LYS A 173 5.02 13.23 13.89
CA LYS A 173 6.40 13.06 13.42
C LYS A 173 6.71 11.60 13.10
N LEU A 174 6.30 10.66 13.96
CA LEU A 174 6.53 9.24 13.75
C LEU A 174 5.76 8.71 12.53
N ASP A 175 4.52 9.20 12.32
CA ASP A 175 3.71 8.87 11.15
C ASP A 175 4.37 9.40 9.87
N GLU A 176 4.86 10.64 9.88
CA GLU A 176 5.59 11.24 8.76
C GLU A 176 6.89 10.47 8.46
N GLU A 177 7.70 10.16 9.47
CA GLU A 177 8.90 9.32 9.31
C GLU A 177 8.56 7.93 8.76
N SER A 178 7.46 7.33 9.22
CA SER A 178 7.03 6.00 8.78
C SER A 178 6.54 6.02 7.34
N LEU A 179 5.81 7.06 6.94
CA LEU A 179 5.40 7.29 5.56
C LEU A 179 6.63 7.47 4.67
N GLN A 180 7.59 8.32 5.06
CA GLN A 180 8.84 8.51 4.32
C GLN A 180 9.62 7.20 4.18
N ARG A 181 9.75 6.40 5.24
CA ARG A 181 10.41 5.08 5.17
C ARG A 181 9.67 4.14 4.21
N ARG A 182 8.34 4.13 4.24
CA ARG A 182 7.54 3.32 3.31
C ARG A 182 7.75 3.76 1.87
N THR A 183 7.70 5.06 1.59
CA THR A 183 7.91 5.58 0.23
C THR A 183 9.32 5.26 -0.26
N THR A 184 10.36 5.44 0.57
CA THR A 184 11.74 5.08 0.16
C THR A 184 11.89 3.59 -0.10
N VAL A 185 11.26 2.73 0.71
CA VAL A 185 11.29 1.27 0.49
C VAL A 185 10.52 0.88 -0.77
N GLU A 186 9.39 1.52 -1.04
CA GLU A 186 8.61 1.32 -2.27
C GLU A 186 9.42 1.76 -3.50
N GLU A 187 10.07 2.93 -3.47
CA GLU A 187 10.96 3.42 -4.54
C GLU A 187 12.16 2.49 -4.76
N ASP A 188 12.87 2.11 -3.70
CA ASP A 188 14.01 1.20 -3.79
C ASP A 188 13.60 -0.17 -4.34
N PHE A 189 12.44 -0.68 -3.93
CA PHE A 189 11.88 -1.92 -4.44
C PHE A 189 11.54 -1.80 -5.93
N GLU A 190 10.90 -0.71 -6.36
CA GLU A 190 10.62 -0.47 -7.77
C GLU A 190 11.88 -0.40 -8.62
N ILE A 191 12.92 0.30 -8.14
CA ILE A 191 14.23 0.38 -8.79
C ILE A 191 14.86 -1.01 -8.89
N ALA A 192 14.91 -1.77 -7.79
CA ALA A 192 15.47 -3.12 -7.76
C ALA A 192 14.71 -4.08 -8.70
N MET A 193 13.38 -4.01 -8.70
CA MET A 193 12.55 -4.83 -9.59
C MET A 193 12.69 -4.41 -11.05
N ALA A 194 12.82 -3.12 -11.35
CA ALA A 194 13.10 -2.64 -12.70
C ALA A 194 14.48 -3.10 -13.19
N ALA A 195 15.51 -3.00 -12.35
CA ALA A 195 16.86 -3.50 -12.65
C ALA A 195 16.83 -5.01 -12.94
N ARG A 196 16.18 -5.80 -12.08
CA ARG A 196 16.03 -7.25 -12.28
C ARG A 196 15.24 -7.59 -13.55
N ARG A 197 14.19 -6.82 -13.88
CA ARG A 197 13.46 -6.98 -15.16
C ARG A 197 14.37 -6.72 -16.36
N VAL A 198 15.18 -5.67 -16.31
CA VAL A 198 16.15 -5.35 -17.39
C VAL A 198 17.20 -6.44 -17.52
N GLU A 199 17.78 -6.91 -16.42
CA GLU A 199 18.74 -8.03 -16.44
C GLU A 199 18.12 -9.31 -16.99
N SER A 200 16.90 -9.66 -16.56
CA SER A 200 16.18 -10.81 -17.09
C SER A 200 15.89 -10.68 -18.58
N MET A 201 15.49 -9.49 -19.06
CA MET A 201 15.28 -9.23 -20.49
C MET A 201 16.58 -9.34 -21.28
N LYS A 202 17.71 -8.86 -20.73
CA LYS A 202 19.04 -9.01 -21.34
C LYS A 202 19.43 -10.48 -21.47
N LEU A 203 19.28 -11.27 -20.40
CA LEU A 203 19.58 -12.70 -20.43
C LEU A 203 18.70 -13.45 -21.46
N LEU A 204 17.41 -13.14 -21.53
CA LEU A 204 16.53 -13.71 -22.55
C LEU A 204 16.96 -13.28 -23.96
N ALA A 205 17.31 -12.01 -24.17
CA ALA A 205 17.81 -11.53 -25.45
C ALA A 205 19.14 -12.19 -25.86
N GLU A 206 20.05 -12.42 -24.91
CA GLU A 206 21.31 -13.15 -25.13
C GLU A 206 21.07 -14.63 -25.44
N GLN A 207 20.13 -15.28 -24.74
CA GLN A 207 19.70 -16.65 -25.04
C GLN A 207 19.06 -16.75 -26.42
N GLU A 208 18.20 -15.80 -26.80
CA GLU A 208 17.60 -15.75 -28.13
C GLU A 208 18.65 -15.48 -29.21
N ALA A 209 19.60 -14.57 -28.96
CA ALA A 209 20.66 -14.24 -29.91
C ALA A 209 21.63 -15.42 -30.10
N SER A 210 22.04 -16.08 -29.01
CA SER A 210 22.88 -17.29 -29.10
C SER A 210 22.14 -18.44 -29.79
N SER A 211 20.87 -18.67 -29.47
CA SER A 211 20.04 -19.69 -30.14
C SER A 211 19.88 -19.40 -31.63
N LYS A 212 19.62 -18.14 -32.02
CA LYS A 212 19.57 -17.71 -33.42
C LYS A 212 20.92 -17.88 -34.12
N ALA A 213 22.01 -17.47 -33.49
CA ALA A 213 23.35 -17.62 -34.05
C ALA A 213 23.77 -19.08 -34.23
N GLU A 214 23.36 -19.98 -33.33
CA GLU A 214 23.55 -21.42 -33.50
C GLU A 214 22.66 -22.00 -34.60
N ALA A 215 21.39 -21.61 -34.67
CA ALA A 215 20.49 -22.02 -35.75
C ALA A 215 21.05 -21.59 -37.12
N ASP A 216 21.49 -20.33 -37.24
CA ASP A 216 22.12 -19.80 -38.45
C ASP A 216 23.42 -20.53 -38.80
N ARG A 217 24.23 -20.92 -37.80
CA ARG A 217 25.43 -21.75 -38.02
C ARG A 217 25.06 -23.13 -38.56
N ARG A 218 24.11 -23.82 -37.94
CA ARG A 218 23.64 -25.14 -38.41
C ARG A 218 23.05 -25.07 -39.81
N VAL A 219 22.31 -24.01 -40.14
CA VAL A 219 21.77 -23.79 -41.50
C VAL A 219 22.89 -23.53 -42.49
N ARG A 220 23.91 -22.73 -42.15
CA ARG A 220 25.07 -22.49 -43.00
C ARG A 220 25.89 -23.76 -43.22
N GLU A 221 26.21 -24.49 -42.16
CA GLU A 221 26.93 -25.77 -42.23
C GLU A 221 26.16 -26.77 -43.10
N ALA A 222 24.85 -26.95 -42.87
CA ALA A 222 24.01 -27.81 -43.69
C ALA A 222 23.91 -27.34 -45.15
N ALA A 223 23.89 -26.02 -45.41
CA ALA A 223 23.89 -25.47 -46.76
C ALA A 223 25.24 -25.68 -47.48
N GLU A 224 26.36 -25.55 -46.77
CA GLU A 224 27.70 -25.85 -47.26
C GLU A 224 27.87 -27.34 -47.53
N GLU A 225 27.44 -28.21 -46.63
CA GLU A 225 27.43 -29.67 -46.83
C GLU A 225 26.54 -30.05 -48.01
N ALA A 226 25.32 -29.51 -48.10
CA ALA A 226 24.46 -29.72 -49.25
C ALA A 226 25.10 -29.20 -50.54
N ALA A 227 25.83 -28.07 -50.51
CA ALA A 227 26.58 -27.59 -51.66
C ALA A 227 27.75 -28.51 -52.03
N ARG A 228 28.48 -29.05 -51.04
CA ARG A 228 29.54 -30.05 -51.26
C ARG A 228 29.00 -31.34 -51.86
N VAL A 229 27.91 -31.87 -51.32
CA VAL A 229 27.24 -33.07 -51.85
C VAL A 229 26.72 -32.81 -53.26
N ARG A 230 26.07 -31.66 -53.52
CA ARG A 230 25.64 -31.29 -54.87
C ARG A 230 26.83 -31.15 -55.83
N ALA A 231 27.96 -30.59 -55.39
CA ALA A 231 29.16 -30.48 -56.20
C ALA A 231 29.80 -31.85 -56.49
N GLN A 232 29.83 -32.76 -55.50
CA GLN A 232 30.28 -34.15 -55.68
C GLN A 232 29.38 -34.89 -56.67
N ILE A 233 28.06 -34.83 -56.48
CA ILE A 233 27.10 -35.42 -57.42
C ILE A 233 27.29 -34.83 -58.83
N ALA A 234 27.47 -33.51 -58.96
CA ALA A 234 27.73 -32.88 -60.24
C ALA A 234 29.07 -33.33 -60.87
N GLN A 235 30.11 -33.52 -60.07
CA GLN A 235 31.40 -34.07 -60.52
C GLN A 235 31.28 -35.53 -60.96
N GLU A 236 30.59 -36.37 -60.18
CA GLU A 236 30.30 -37.77 -60.53
C GLU A 236 29.43 -37.87 -61.79
N GLN A 237 28.41 -37.03 -61.91
CA GLN A 237 27.58 -36.93 -63.11
C GLN A 237 28.40 -36.45 -64.31
N ALA A 238 29.30 -35.47 -64.13
CA ALA A 238 30.18 -35.02 -65.19
C ALA A 238 31.20 -36.09 -65.60
N ALA A 239 31.77 -36.82 -64.65
CA ALA A 239 32.69 -37.94 -64.89
C ALA A 239 31.97 -39.08 -65.60
N SER A 240 30.80 -39.50 -65.10
CA SER A 240 29.96 -40.52 -65.72
C SER A 240 29.51 -40.11 -67.13
N ASN A 241 29.11 -38.85 -67.34
CA ASN A 241 28.79 -38.34 -68.67
C ASN A 241 30.02 -38.29 -69.59
N ALA A 242 31.19 -37.93 -69.07
CA ALA A 242 32.43 -37.96 -69.85
C ALA A 242 32.81 -39.40 -70.24
N GLU A 243 32.68 -40.35 -69.33
CA GLU A 243 32.89 -41.79 -69.61
C GLU A 243 31.86 -42.31 -70.62
N ALA A 244 30.57 -41.99 -70.45
CA ALA A 244 29.53 -42.33 -71.40
C ALA A 244 29.82 -41.72 -72.78
N GLN A 245 30.25 -40.46 -72.84
CA GLN A 245 30.67 -39.82 -74.08
C GLN A 245 31.91 -40.47 -74.68
N ARG A 246 32.89 -40.90 -73.87
CA ARG A 246 34.07 -41.63 -74.35
C ARG A 246 33.69 -42.99 -74.92
N LEU A 247 32.84 -43.75 -74.25
CA LEU A 247 32.33 -45.03 -74.73
C LEU A 247 31.51 -44.86 -76.02
N VAL A 248 30.67 -43.82 -76.10
CA VAL A 248 29.94 -43.50 -77.33
C VAL A 248 30.93 -43.12 -78.43
N ARG A 249 31.95 -42.30 -78.16
CA ARG A 249 32.98 -41.95 -79.15
C ARG A 249 33.75 -43.18 -79.61
N GLU A 250 34.25 -44.01 -78.70
CA GLU A 250 34.94 -45.25 -79.01
C GLU A 250 34.06 -46.21 -79.82
N ALA A 251 32.80 -46.39 -79.42
CA ALA A 251 31.83 -47.19 -80.17
C ALA A 251 31.55 -46.60 -81.57
N THR A 252 31.47 -45.27 -81.71
CA THR A 252 31.29 -44.62 -83.03
C THR A 252 32.54 -44.73 -83.89
N GLU A 253 33.74 -44.63 -83.30
CA GLU A 253 35.02 -44.82 -84.00
C GLU A 253 35.20 -46.28 -84.42
N GLU A 254 34.84 -47.24 -83.56
CA GLU A 254 34.87 -48.66 -83.88
C GLU A 254 33.82 -49.01 -84.94
N ALA A 255 32.61 -48.45 -84.87
CA ALA A 255 31.60 -48.59 -85.91
C ALA A 255 32.08 -47.98 -87.23
N ASN A 256 32.72 -46.80 -87.21
CA ASN A 256 33.30 -46.16 -88.39
C ASN A 256 34.48 -46.96 -88.96
N ARG A 257 35.33 -47.56 -88.10
CA ARG A 257 36.40 -48.48 -88.52
C ARG A 257 35.81 -49.71 -89.22
N ARG A 258 34.86 -50.41 -88.60
CA ARG A 258 34.15 -51.54 -89.24
C ARG A 258 33.51 -51.14 -90.58
N ARG A 259 32.94 -49.94 -90.65
CA ARG A 259 32.38 -49.40 -91.90
C ARG A 259 33.46 -49.16 -92.94
N HIS A 260 34.60 -48.59 -92.55
CA HIS A 260 35.72 -48.32 -93.44
C HIS A 260 36.35 -49.62 -93.94
N ASP A 261 36.56 -50.61 -93.06
CA ASP A 261 37.07 -51.93 -93.40
C ASP A 261 36.11 -52.65 -94.35
N SER A 262 34.80 -52.63 -94.06
CA SER A 262 33.78 -53.22 -94.93
C SER A 262 33.69 -52.53 -96.30
N ILE A 263 33.79 -51.19 -96.34
CA ILE A 263 33.85 -50.44 -97.60
C ILE A 263 35.12 -50.79 -98.37
N SER A 264 36.26 -50.89 -97.68
CA SER A 264 37.55 -51.22 -98.28
C SER A 264 37.54 -52.64 -98.88
N GLU A 265 37.02 -53.62 -98.15
CA GLU A 265 36.81 -54.99 -98.63
C GLU A 265 35.83 -55.04 -99.81
N ALA A 266 34.73 -54.29 -99.74
CA ALA A 266 33.78 -54.19 -100.84
C ALA A 266 34.42 -53.57 -102.10
N THR A 267 35.22 -52.51 -101.95
CA THR A 267 35.96 -51.92 -103.06
C THR A 267 37.03 -52.85 -103.60
N ALA A 268 37.73 -53.61 -102.76
CA ALA A 268 38.70 -54.60 -103.19
C ALA A 268 38.04 -55.72 -104.00
N ARG A 269 36.87 -56.24 -103.58
CA ARG A 269 36.10 -57.22 -104.37
C ARG A 269 35.61 -56.66 -105.71
N VAL A 270 35.19 -55.39 -105.74
CA VAL A 270 34.78 -54.74 -107.00
C VAL A 270 35.97 -54.55 -107.93
N GLN A 271 37.14 -54.16 -107.41
CA GLN A 271 38.38 -54.07 -108.19
C GLN A 271 38.80 -55.43 -108.74
N GLU A 272 38.81 -56.46 -107.89
CA GLU A 272 39.13 -57.84 -108.30
C GLU A 272 38.17 -58.35 -109.39
N ALA A 273 36.86 -58.12 -109.23
CA ALA A 273 35.87 -58.46 -110.26
C ALA A 273 36.06 -57.66 -111.56
N THR A 274 36.47 -56.39 -111.46
CA THR A 274 36.74 -55.53 -112.62
C THR A 274 38.03 -55.97 -113.34
N ASP A 275 39.05 -56.35 -112.60
CA ASP A 275 40.31 -56.88 -113.14
C ASP A 275 40.10 -58.24 -113.81
N GLU A 276 39.28 -59.11 -113.23
CA GLU A 276 38.86 -60.35 -113.87
C GLU A 276 38.02 -60.12 -115.15
N ALA A 277 37.10 -59.15 -115.12
CA ALA A 277 36.31 -58.78 -116.31
C ALA A 277 37.22 -58.26 -117.43
N ASN A 278 38.19 -57.39 -117.09
CA ASN A 278 39.19 -56.88 -118.02
C ASN A 278 40.10 -58.00 -118.56
N ARG A 279 40.45 -58.98 -117.72
CA ARG A 279 41.24 -60.15 -118.14
C ARG A 279 40.46 -61.01 -119.15
N ARG A 280 39.18 -61.31 -118.88
CA ARG A 280 38.30 -62.06 -119.81
C ARG A 280 38.09 -61.33 -121.14
N VAL A 281 37.96 -60.00 -121.12
CA VAL A 281 37.86 -59.19 -122.35
C VAL A 281 39.15 -59.24 -123.16
N ARG A 282 40.32 -59.17 -122.52
CA ARG A 282 41.61 -59.30 -123.22
C ARG A 282 41.78 -60.68 -123.85
N GLU A 283 41.50 -61.74 -123.10
CA GLU A 283 41.57 -63.13 -123.60
C GLU A 283 40.62 -63.35 -124.79
N ALA A 284 39.38 -62.85 -124.72
CA ALA A 284 38.41 -62.93 -125.82
C ALA A 284 38.85 -62.11 -127.06
N THR A 285 39.48 -60.96 -126.85
CA THR A 285 39.99 -60.11 -127.94
C THR A 285 41.19 -60.77 -128.64
N GLU A 286 42.06 -61.44 -127.88
CA GLU A 286 43.18 -62.22 -128.41
C GLU A 286 42.69 -63.44 -129.21
N GLU A 287 41.67 -64.16 -128.73
CA GLU A 287 41.06 -65.27 -129.48
C GLU A 287 40.38 -64.82 -130.77
N SER A 288 39.67 -63.68 -130.75
CA SER A 288 39.08 -63.06 -131.94
C SER A 288 40.15 -62.72 -132.98
N ASN A 289 41.24 -62.09 -132.56
CA ASN A 289 42.35 -61.75 -133.44
C ASN A 289 43.04 -62.99 -134.04
N ARG A 290 43.16 -64.09 -133.27
CA ARG A 290 43.66 -65.37 -133.80
C ARG A 290 42.75 -65.93 -134.90
N ARG A 291 41.43 -65.90 -134.71
CA ARG A 291 40.46 -66.38 -135.72
C ARG A 291 40.44 -65.54 -136.98
N VAL A 292 40.52 -64.21 -136.86
CA VAL A 292 40.62 -63.28 -138.01
C VAL A 292 41.90 -63.53 -138.80
N THR A 293 43.03 -63.71 -138.13
CA THR A 293 44.32 -63.98 -138.80
C THR A 293 44.28 -65.30 -139.58
N GLN A 294 43.73 -66.37 -138.99
CA GLN A 294 43.55 -67.66 -139.67
C GLN A 294 42.60 -67.57 -140.87
N ALA A 295 41.52 -66.78 -140.78
CA ALA A 295 40.60 -66.56 -141.89
C ALA A 295 41.26 -65.78 -143.04
N THR A 296 42.08 -64.78 -142.71
CA THR A 296 42.79 -63.95 -143.71
C THR A 296 43.82 -64.77 -144.49
N GLN A 297 44.57 -65.64 -143.79
CA GLN A 297 45.52 -66.58 -144.43
C GLN A 297 44.82 -67.57 -145.37
N LYS A 298 43.63 -68.08 -145.00
CA LYS A 298 42.84 -68.97 -145.86
C LYS A 298 42.29 -68.24 -147.10
N VAL A 299 41.93 -66.97 -146.99
CA VAL A 299 41.46 -66.13 -148.13
C VAL A 299 42.61 -65.80 -149.09
N GLU A 300 43.82 -65.55 -148.59
CA GLU A 300 45.00 -65.32 -149.44
C GLU A 300 45.45 -66.59 -150.18
N ALA A 301 45.41 -67.75 -149.52
CA ALA A 301 45.69 -69.04 -150.17
C ALA A 301 44.72 -69.33 -151.34
N LEU A 302 43.44 -68.99 -151.19
CA LEU A 302 42.43 -69.14 -152.25
C LEU A 302 42.61 -68.11 -153.38
N ARG A 303 43.03 -66.88 -153.08
CA ARG A 303 43.37 -65.86 -154.10
C ARG A 303 44.58 -66.25 -154.95
N GLN A 304 45.59 -66.87 -154.37
CA GLN A 304 46.77 -67.35 -155.10
C GLN A 304 46.44 -68.51 -156.04
N LEU A 305 45.57 -69.43 -155.62
CA LEU A 305 45.13 -70.56 -156.46
C LEU A 305 44.31 -70.08 -157.68
N ARG A 306 43.41 -69.11 -157.45
CA ARG A 306 42.58 -68.50 -158.50
C ARG A 306 43.42 -67.75 -159.54
N ASN A 307 44.44 -67.01 -159.12
CA ASN A 307 45.30 -66.27 -160.05
C ASN A 307 46.17 -67.20 -160.92
N ARG A 308 46.53 -68.39 -160.41
CA ARG A 308 47.21 -69.45 -161.18
C ARG A 308 46.32 -70.02 -162.29
N LEU A 309 45.06 -70.32 -161.98
CA LEU A 309 44.08 -70.84 -162.94
C LEU A 309 43.69 -69.78 -164.00
N SER A 310 43.62 -68.50 -163.63
CA SER A 310 43.31 -67.42 -164.58
C SER A 310 44.47 -67.11 -165.54
N GLN A 311 45.72 -67.29 -165.11
CA GLN A 311 46.89 -67.12 -166.00
C GLN A 311 47.06 -68.27 -167.01
N GLN A 312 46.64 -69.50 -166.66
CA GLN A 312 46.66 -70.64 -167.59
C GLN A 312 45.54 -70.60 -168.66
N LEU A 313 44.44 -69.88 -168.42
CA LEU A 313 43.34 -69.72 -169.39
C LEU A 313 43.47 -68.47 -170.27
N HIS A 314 44.16 -67.43 -169.78
CA HIS A 314 44.45 -66.22 -170.55
C HIS A 314 45.70 -66.38 -171.45
N SER A 315 46.54 -67.37 -171.17
CA SER A 315 47.54 -67.85 -172.11
C SER A 315 46.87 -68.65 -173.23
N VAL A 316 46.40 -67.90 -174.20
CA VAL A 316 46.66 -68.24 -175.60
C VAL A 316 45.65 -69.15 -176.29
N ARG A 317 44.43 -69.04 -175.76
CA ARG A 317 43.26 -68.44 -176.43
C ARG A 317 43.53 -67.29 -177.44
N THR A 318 44.78 -66.92 -177.71
CA THR A 318 45.28 -66.04 -178.78
C THR A 318 45.71 -66.85 -180.02
N ALA A 319 45.52 -68.17 -180.04
CA ALA A 319 45.49 -69.00 -181.25
C ALA A 319 44.03 -69.39 -181.58
N LEU A 320 43.20 -68.37 -181.82
CA LEU A 320 41.93 -68.44 -182.53
C LEU A 320 42.19 -68.09 -184.00
N HIS A 321 42.39 -69.08 -184.88
CA HIS A 321 41.95 -68.96 -186.28
C HIS A 321 41.92 -70.31 -187.01
N GLU A 322 41.00 -71.21 -186.62
CA GLU A 322 40.32 -72.01 -187.63
C GLU A 322 39.04 -72.66 -187.08
N VAL A 323 37.96 -72.46 -187.83
CA VAL A 323 36.66 -73.15 -187.77
C VAL A 323 35.69 -72.77 -186.64
N THR A 324 35.27 -71.51 -186.74
CA THR A 324 33.88 -71.02 -186.69
C THR A 324 32.85 -71.97 -187.32
N PRO A 325 31.55 -71.83 -187.01
CA PRO A 325 30.88 -71.75 -185.71
C PRO A 325 29.74 -72.78 -185.68
N LEU A 326 29.36 -73.33 -184.54
CA LEU A 326 28.10 -74.07 -184.45
C LEU A 326 27.73 -74.28 -182.98
N LEU A 327 26.45 -74.04 -182.74
CA LEU A 327 25.61 -74.74 -181.76
C LEU A 327 25.60 -74.20 -180.33
N ASP A 328 24.53 -73.46 -180.05
CA ASP A 328 23.53 -73.81 -179.02
C ASP A 328 23.66 -75.26 -178.51
N PRO A 329 23.56 -75.54 -177.19
CA PRO A 329 22.25 -75.45 -176.53
C PRO A 329 22.21 -75.17 -175.00
N LEU A 330 21.04 -74.65 -174.56
CA LEU A 330 20.15 -75.11 -173.47
C LEU A 330 20.58 -75.18 -171.99
N GLU A 331 19.52 -75.08 -171.17
CA GLU A 331 19.34 -75.64 -169.80
C GLU A 331 20.11 -74.95 -168.65
N GLU A 332 19.57 -74.66 -167.47
CA GLU A 332 18.33 -75.10 -166.83
C GLU A 332 18.08 -74.27 -165.55
N GLU A 333 16.77 -74.12 -165.27
CA GLU A 333 16.11 -74.20 -163.96
C GLU A 333 16.69 -73.50 -162.71
N LYS A 334 16.31 -72.21 -162.55
CA LYS A 334 15.28 -71.68 -161.62
C LYS A 334 14.80 -72.51 -160.38
N PRO A 335 14.17 -71.87 -159.36
CA PRO A 335 14.71 -71.55 -158.04
C PRO A 335 13.91 -72.13 -156.84
N GLN A 336 14.40 -71.91 -155.60
CA GLN A 336 13.63 -71.82 -154.31
C GLN A 336 12.83 -73.07 -153.84
N PRO A 337 12.26 -73.13 -152.61
CA PRO A 337 12.62 -72.58 -151.29
C PRO A 337 12.40 -73.58 -150.10
N GLU A 338 12.51 -73.07 -148.86
CA GLU A 338 11.70 -73.38 -147.63
C GLU A 338 11.98 -74.55 -146.64
N GLN A 339 12.20 -74.14 -145.37
CA GLN A 339 11.51 -74.50 -144.11
C GLN A 339 11.65 -75.86 -143.35
N LEU A 340 11.69 -75.68 -142.02
CA LEU A 340 10.99 -76.40 -140.92
C LEU A 340 11.60 -77.67 -140.23
N THR A 341 11.76 -77.49 -138.91
CA THR A 341 11.41 -78.38 -137.76
C THR A 341 12.10 -79.74 -137.51
N GLN A 342 12.72 -79.84 -136.30
CA GLN A 342 12.77 -80.98 -135.34
C GLN A 342 13.33 -82.34 -135.87
N PRO A 343 13.73 -83.37 -135.06
CA PRO A 343 13.33 -83.72 -133.69
C PRO A 343 14.43 -84.25 -132.71
N THR A 344 13.98 -84.46 -131.48
CA THR A 344 14.39 -85.29 -130.31
C THR A 344 14.92 -86.73 -130.63
N PRO A 345 15.28 -87.60 -129.65
CA PRO A 345 15.95 -87.57 -128.31
C PRO A 345 17.08 -88.66 -128.28
N PRO A 346 17.24 -89.57 -127.28
CA PRO A 346 17.51 -89.52 -125.82
C PRO A 346 18.96 -89.99 -125.48
N THR A 347 19.56 -89.83 -124.30
CA THR A 347 19.37 -90.67 -123.09
C THR A 347 20.43 -90.23 -122.04
N GLN A 348 19.97 -90.09 -120.78
CA GLN A 348 20.61 -90.10 -119.43
C GLN A 348 22.06 -90.62 -119.24
N PRO A 349 22.71 -90.51 -118.04
CA PRO A 349 22.52 -89.70 -116.80
C PRO A 349 23.90 -89.09 -116.32
N PRO A 350 24.20 -88.90 -115.01
CA PRO A 350 23.65 -87.99 -113.99
C PRO A 350 24.68 -86.90 -113.52
N ALA A 351 24.22 -85.89 -112.78
CA ALA A 351 24.84 -85.30 -111.56
C ALA A 351 24.56 -83.78 -111.39
N ASP A 352 24.09 -83.44 -110.18
CA ASP A 352 24.16 -82.19 -109.40
C ASP A 352 23.76 -80.82 -109.98
N GLN A 353 22.74 -80.23 -109.34
CA GLN A 353 22.62 -78.79 -109.03
C GLN A 353 21.79 -78.59 -107.75
N PRO A 354 22.05 -77.52 -106.96
CA PRO A 354 21.00 -76.90 -106.15
C PRO A 354 20.94 -75.36 -106.31
N THR A 355 19.72 -74.82 -106.42
CA THR A 355 19.16 -73.50 -105.99
C THR A 355 17.91 -73.17 -106.84
N PRO A 356 17.05 -72.16 -106.55
CA PRO A 356 16.91 -71.26 -105.39
C PRO A 356 15.44 -71.00 -104.89
N ALA A 357 15.34 -70.18 -103.84
CA ALA A 357 14.34 -69.13 -103.57
C ALA A 357 12.93 -69.45 -102.98
N ALA A 358 12.65 -68.70 -101.89
CA ALA A 358 11.37 -68.16 -101.39
C ALA A 358 10.33 -69.16 -100.81
N GLN A 359 9.52 -68.90 -99.78
CA GLN A 359 9.30 -67.80 -98.83
C GLN A 359 8.22 -68.31 -97.81
N VAL A 360 8.15 -67.68 -96.63
CA VAL A 360 7.03 -67.60 -95.64
C VAL A 360 6.69 -68.83 -94.76
N GLN A 361 6.80 -68.63 -93.44
CA GLN A 361 6.00 -69.28 -92.39
C GLN A 361 5.48 -68.20 -91.42
N PRO A 362 4.25 -68.34 -90.86
CA PRO A 362 3.79 -67.57 -89.70
C PRO A 362 3.53 -68.48 -88.49
N VAL A 363 3.79 -67.99 -87.26
CA VAL A 363 3.15 -68.47 -86.02
C VAL A 363 3.33 -67.46 -84.86
N GLN A 364 2.22 -67.09 -84.21
CA GLN A 364 2.12 -66.59 -82.80
C GLN A 364 1.50 -67.73 -81.94
N PRO A 365 1.07 -67.59 -80.64
CA PRO A 365 1.22 -66.56 -79.58
C PRO A 365 1.74 -67.19 -78.22
N THR A 366 1.88 -66.49 -77.08
CA THR A 366 0.90 -66.37 -75.95
C THR A 366 1.59 -65.77 -74.70
N GLY A 367 0.88 -65.00 -73.84
CA GLY A 367 1.22 -64.90 -72.40
C GLY A 367 1.13 -63.52 -71.72
N GLN A 368 -0.08 -62.97 -71.54
CA GLN A 368 -0.37 -61.82 -70.67
C GLN A 368 -0.45 -62.25 -69.19
N GLN A 369 -0.02 -61.39 -68.26
CA GLN A 369 -0.25 -61.51 -66.81
C GLN A 369 -1.31 -60.49 -66.32
N GLN A 370 -2.30 -61.04 -65.61
CA GLN A 370 -3.19 -60.48 -64.56
C GLN A 370 -4.16 -59.32 -64.85
N PRO A 371 -5.44 -59.52 -64.46
CA PRO A 371 -5.94 -58.83 -63.25
C PRO A 371 -6.84 -59.69 -62.33
N ALA A 372 -6.84 -59.34 -61.02
CA ALA A 372 -7.91 -59.42 -59.97
C ALA A 372 -8.72 -60.73 -59.75
N PRO A 373 -9.23 -61.09 -58.54
CA PRO A 373 -10.26 -60.31 -57.84
C PRO A 373 -10.37 -60.43 -56.29
N ALA A 374 -11.33 -59.64 -55.79
CA ALA A 374 -11.98 -59.50 -54.49
C ALA A 374 -12.14 -60.72 -53.56
N ALA A 375 -12.17 -60.47 -52.24
CA ALA A 375 -13.39 -60.59 -51.39
C ALA A 375 -13.07 -60.39 -49.88
N GLN A 376 -14.02 -59.77 -49.17
CA GLN A 376 -14.13 -59.55 -47.71
C GLN A 376 -14.54 -60.86 -46.98
N PRO A 377 -15.04 -60.86 -45.71
CA PRO A 377 -14.61 -60.32 -44.41
C PRO A 377 -14.47 -61.47 -43.36
N THR A 378 -14.32 -61.20 -42.04
CA THR A 378 -15.16 -61.69 -40.90
C THR A 378 -14.47 -61.47 -39.53
N GLN A 379 -15.30 -61.28 -38.51
CA GLN A 379 -15.06 -60.85 -37.12
C GLN A 379 -14.76 -62.00 -36.13
N ALA A 380 -14.55 -61.58 -34.85
CA ALA A 380 -14.76 -62.27 -33.56
C ALA A 380 -13.57 -63.08 -33.00
N ALA A 381 -13.31 -63.17 -31.68
CA ALA A 381 -13.76 -62.52 -30.44
C ALA A 381 -12.84 -63.04 -29.30
N GLY A 382 -12.74 -62.32 -28.17
CA GLY A 382 -12.10 -62.85 -26.95
C GLY A 382 -11.93 -61.82 -25.81
N GLN A 383 -12.88 -61.80 -24.86
CA GLN A 383 -12.84 -61.23 -23.50
C GLN A 383 -12.72 -62.40 -22.48
N PRO A 384 -12.46 -62.25 -21.13
CA PRO A 384 -13.03 -61.28 -20.14
C PRO A 384 -12.04 -60.72 -19.05
N ALA A 385 -12.17 -59.49 -18.48
CA ALA A 385 -12.96 -58.94 -17.33
C ALA A 385 -12.50 -59.37 -15.89
N PRO A 386 -12.78 -58.66 -14.73
CA PRO A 386 -13.25 -57.27 -14.45
C PRO A 386 -12.68 -56.51 -13.19
N ALA A 387 -12.90 -55.16 -13.13
CA ALA A 387 -13.32 -54.21 -12.04
C ALA A 387 -12.72 -54.22 -10.58
N PRO A 388 -12.94 -53.20 -9.67
CA PRO A 388 -13.82 -51.99 -9.71
C PRO A 388 -13.15 -50.63 -9.28
N ALA A 389 -13.53 -49.46 -9.82
CA ALA A 389 -14.58 -48.48 -9.45
C ALA A 389 -14.33 -47.60 -8.18
N ALA A 390 -14.26 -46.27 -8.36
CA ALA A 390 -15.04 -45.24 -7.65
C ALA A 390 -14.65 -43.80 -8.09
N GLN A 391 -15.65 -42.95 -8.33
CA GLN A 391 -15.60 -41.55 -8.78
C GLN A 391 -15.72 -40.55 -7.58
N PRO A 392 -16.15 -39.26 -7.73
CA PRO A 392 -15.27 -38.08 -7.72
C PRO A 392 -15.63 -37.03 -6.63
N ALA A 393 -14.80 -36.01 -6.42
CA ALA A 393 -15.20 -34.82 -5.64
C ALA A 393 -14.48 -33.53 -6.09
N GLN A 394 -15.28 -32.48 -6.29
CA GLN A 394 -14.94 -31.05 -6.22
C GLN A 394 -15.90 -30.40 -5.18
N PRO A 395 -15.81 -29.10 -4.84
CA PRO A 395 -14.64 -28.24 -4.54
C PRO A 395 -14.78 -27.56 -3.15
N GLY A 396 -13.68 -27.04 -2.58
CA GLY A 396 -13.71 -26.25 -1.35
C GLY A 396 -12.93 -24.95 -1.50
N GLN A 397 -13.65 -23.82 -1.57
CA GLN A 397 -13.10 -22.46 -1.46
C GLN A 397 -13.13 -22.01 0.00
N ALA A 398 -12.04 -21.39 0.47
CA ALA A 398 -11.95 -20.78 1.78
C ALA A 398 -11.33 -19.37 1.71
N ALA A 399 -11.82 -18.53 2.62
CA ALA A 399 -11.24 -17.32 3.21
C ALA A 399 -11.45 -15.95 2.50
N GLN A 400 -12.35 -15.17 3.11
CA GLN A 400 -12.24 -13.71 3.26
C GLN A 400 -12.18 -13.38 4.78
N PRO A 401 -11.53 -12.28 5.22
CA PRO A 401 -11.47 -11.91 6.63
C PRO A 401 -12.33 -10.68 7.02
N ALA A 402 -12.70 -10.69 8.31
CA ALA A 402 -12.90 -9.57 9.26
C ALA A 402 -14.05 -8.55 9.05
N GLN A 403 -14.88 -8.35 10.09
CA GLN A 403 -15.06 -7.06 10.77
C GLN A 403 -15.99 -7.08 12.01
N ALA A 404 -15.61 -6.21 12.96
CA ALA A 404 -16.41 -5.45 13.92
C ALA A 404 -17.05 -6.12 15.15
N ALA A 405 -16.43 -5.83 16.31
CA ALA A 405 -17.04 -5.85 17.62
C ALA A 405 -17.72 -4.50 17.92
N GLN A 406 -18.90 -4.54 18.53
CA GLN A 406 -19.49 -3.46 19.32
C GLN A 406 -19.93 -4.00 20.68
N PRO A 407 -19.80 -3.23 21.79
CA PRO A 407 -20.21 -3.65 23.12
C PRO A 407 -21.57 -3.03 23.51
N GLY A 408 -22.40 -3.76 24.26
CA GLY A 408 -23.54 -3.14 24.94
C GLY A 408 -24.57 -4.09 25.56
N GLN A 409 -24.69 -3.98 26.88
CA GLN A 409 -25.90 -4.16 27.70
C GLN A 409 -26.32 -5.59 28.13
N ALA A 410 -26.05 -5.90 29.42
CA ALA A 410 -26.95 -6.55 30.40
C ALA A 410 -26.21 -6.52 31.76
N ALA A 411 -26.59 -5.73 32.77
CA ALA A 411 -27.76 -5.80 33.65
C ALA A 411 -27.84 -7.06 34.55
N ALA A 412 -27.80 -6.77 35.85
CA ALA A 412 -28.31 -7.52 37.00
C ALA A 412 -27.50 -8.69 37.62
N GLN A 413 -27.24 -8.50 38.93
CA GLN A 413 -26.67 -9.37 39.97
C GLN A 413 -27.67 -10.48 40.42
N PRO A 414 -27.50 -11.13 41.60
CA PRO A 414 -26.46 -12.07 42.05
C PRO A 414 -27.07 -13.36 42.63
N SER A 415 -26.30 -14.46 42.77
CA SER A 415 -26.63 -15.48 43.79
C SER A 415 -25.49 -16.46 44.08
N SER A 416 -25.04 -16.40 45.33
CA SER A 416 -24.72 -17.52 46.24
C SER A 416 -23.80 -18.68 45.80
N SER A 417 -22.66 -18.76 46.48
CA SER A 417 -21.92 -19.95 46.95
C SER A 417 -22.84 -21.10 47.44
N PRO A 418 -22.37 -22.37 47.64
CA PRO A 418 -20.99 -22.79 47.93
C PRO A 418 -20.51 -24.08 47.23
N GLY A 419 -19.22 -24.43 47.44
CA GLY A 419 -18.62 -25.73 47.10
C GLY A 419 -19.24 -26.90 47.90
N PRO A 420 -18.62 -28.11 47.99
CA PRO A 420 -17.20 -28.45 47.75
C PRO A 420 -16.98 -29.72 46.91
N GLN A 421 -15.75 -29.99 46.45
CA GLN A 421 -15.23 -31.37 46.35
C GLN A 421 -13.72 -31.38 46.07
N GLN A 422 -12.98 -31.99 47.01
CA GLN A 422 -11.65 -32.56 46.78
C GLN A 422 -11.75 -33.72 45.77
N PRO A 423 -10.61 -34.18 45.23
CA PRO A 423 -10.06 -35.39 45.84
C PRO A 423 -8.54 -35.35 46.07
N ALA A 424 -8.18 -36.24 46.97
CA ALA A 424 -6.85 -36.57 47.46
C ALA A 424 -5.93 -37.18 46.38
N GLY A 425 -4.62 -37.04 46.62
CA GLY A 425 -3.57 -37.77 45.93
C GLY A 425 -2.26 -37.64 46.69
N GLN A 426 -1.99 -38.62 47.54
CA GLN A 426 -0.84 -38.73 48.45
C GLN A 426 0.48 -39.01 47.73
N SER A 427 1.60 -38.47 48.23
CA SER A 427 2.83 -39.25 48.51
C SER A 427 3.96 -38.38 49.10
N SER A 428 4.05 -38.44 50.43
CA SER A 428 5.22 -38.62 51.31
C SER A 428 6.56 -37.84 51.15
N PRO A 429 7.29 -37.67 52.27
CA PRO A 429 8.13 -36.50 52.54
C PRO A 429 9.63 -36.79 52.55
N SER A 430 10.45 -35.75 52.43
CA SER A 430 11.85 -35.80 52.87
C SER A 430 12.38 -34.38 53.12
N GLN A 431 12.57 -34.04 54.40
CA GLN A 431 13.59 -33.08 54.83
C GLN A 431 14.78 -33.88 55.38
N PRO A 432 16.00 -33.34 55.25
CA PRO A 432 16.63 -32.83 56.47
C PRO A 432 17.36 -31.47 56.28
N LYS A 433 17.01 -30.51 57.16
CA LYS A 433 17.87 -29.68 58.05
C LYS A 433 19.40 -29.54 57.78
N PRO A 434 20.09 -28.55 58.40
CA PRO A 434 20.28 -27.14 58.00
C PRO A 434 21.79 -26.77 57.84
N GLN A 435 22.16 -25.67 57.16
CA GLN A 435 23.47 -25.02 57.38
C GLN A 435 23.58 -23.58 56.86
N GLN A 436 24.53 -22.85 57.45
CA GLN A 436 24.65 -21.41 57.67
C GLN A 436 25.26 -20.58 56.51
N GLY A 437 24.70 -19.37 56.31
CA GLY A 437 25.39 -18.07 56.02
C GLY A 437 26.00 -17.79 54.63
N PRO A 438 26.41 -16.53 54.31
CA PRO A 438 26.07 -15.23 54.91
C PRO A 438 25.79 -14.07 53.89
N ASP A 439 25.37 -12.92 54.46
CA ASP A 439 25.54 -11.52 54.03
C ASP A 439 24.93 -10.92 52.74
N GLY A 440 24.14 -9.86 52.94
CA GLY A 440 23.69 -8.89 51.94
C GLY A 440 22.74 -7.84 52.54
N PRO A 441 23.11 -6.54 52.66
CA PRO A 441 22.44 -5.59 53.54
C PRO A 441 21.49 -4.63 52.80
N THR A 442 20.34 -4.26 53.38
CA THR A 442 19.86 -2.85 53.40
C THR A 442 18.62 -2.62 54.29
N GLN A 443 18.88 -1.97 55.42
CA GLN A 443 18.14 -0.86 56.04
C GLN A 443 16.60 -0.95 56.20
N LYS A 444 16.17 -1.29 57.43
CA LYS A 444 14.84 -0.97 57.96
C LYS A 444 14.79 0.47 58.47
N ILE A 445 13.88 1.26 57.92
CA ILE A 445 13.52 2.60 58.37
C ILE A 445 12.88 2.51 59.76
N ALA A 446 13.43 3.27 60.71
CA ALA A 446 12.95 3.40 62.08
C ALA A 446 11.63 4.19 62.13
N ARG A 447 10.68 3.71 62.93
CA ARG A 447 9.42 4.39 63.26
C ARG A 447 9.56 4.99 64.67
N PRO A 448 9.23 6.28 64.91
CA PRO A 448 9.40 6.89 66.22
C PRO A 448 8.28 6.48 67.19
N THR A 449 8.66 6.30 68.46
CA THR A 449 7.81 6.01 69.61
C THR A 449 7.08 7.26 70.12
N PRO A 450 5.85 7.14 70.67
CA PRO A 450 5.14 8.25 71.30
C PRO A 450 5.61 8.49 72.75
N PRO A 451 5.51 9.74 73.29
CA PRO A 451 6.03 10.07 74.61
C PRO A 451 5.10 9.61 75.75
N LYS A 452 5.74 9.17 76.85
CA LYS A 452 5.13 8.78 78.14
C LYS A 452 4.43 9.97 78.82
N ALA A 453 3.17 9.76 79.23
CA ALA A 453 2.46 10.62 80.16
C ALA A 453 3.15 10.60 81.54
N ARG A 454 3.51 11.79 82.04
CA ARG A 454 3.98 11.99 83.41
C ARG A 454 2.79 12.12 84.35
N SER A 455 2.75 11.23 85.33
CA SER A 455 2.03 11.36 86.60
C SER A 455 2.34 12.70 87.28
N ALA A 456 1.29 13.41 87.67
CA ALA A 456 1.36 14.50 88.64
C ALA A 456 0.26 14.32 89.69
N LYS A 457 0.71 14.07 90.92
CA LYS A 457 -0.05 14.26 92.16
C LYS A 457 -0.66 15.67 92.20
N ARG A 458 -1.93 15.76 92.57
CA ARG A 458 -2.40 16.64 93.65
C ARG A 458 -3.77 16.20 94.13
#